data_AF-A0A2V8U517-F1
#
_entry.id   AF-A0A2V8U517-F1
#
_cell.length_a   1.000
_cell.length_b   1.000
_cell.length_c   1.000
_cell.angle_alpha   90.00
_cell.angle_beta   90.00
_cell.angle_gamma   90.00
#
_symmetry.space_group_name_H-M   'P 1'
#
loop_
_entity.id
_entity.type
_entity.pdbx_description
1 polymer ?
#
loop_
_entity_poly.entity_id
_entity_poly.type
_entity_poly.pdbx_seq_one_letter_code
_entity_poly.pdbx_strand_id
1 'polypeptide(L)'
;MLVAHFRRNLGRSSWGACLLSRQLVAAPVPPRTPTPTTRIGLAETRTSESSKRKDLTGQTLEIYWRHARVYWPMLLMCAAGIIAIIGSDTVSPLIYKRFFDQLAIDPVHKTTRADLTEIYHTIALIAFVMLCSWIGWRSCSWAVMRFESRTMKDLTDYCFDYLQNHSHRFFTNNFAGALVKRVNRFAAGFEVVADQLSMEMGQTGIRILIIIGVLFWRNTMLGWVFLVWTATFVCF
;
A
#
# COMPACT_ATOMS: atom_id res chain seq x y z
N MET A 1 27.17 15.35 4.55
CA MET A 1 27.93 15.11 3.29
C MET A 1 27.62 13.78 2.59
N LEU A 2 26.96 12.80 3.21
CA LEU A 2 26.64 11.51 2.56
C LEU A 2 25.49 11.53 1.53
N VAL A 3 24.64 12.57 1.53
CA VAL A 3 23.48 12.69 0.62
C VAL A 3 23.87 13.17 -0.78
N ALA A 4 25.02 13.84 -0.92
CA ALA A 4 25.50 14.32 -2.21
C ALA A 4 26.11 13.20 -3.08
N HIS A 5 26.58 12.11 -2.46
CA HIS A 5 27.25 11.02 -3.19
C HIS A 5 26.24 10.04 -3.82
N PHE A 6 25.03 9.92 -3.26
CA PHE A 6 23.99 9.03 -3.80
C PHE A 6 23.32 9.61 -5.05
N ARG A 7 23.35 10.94 -5.23
CA ARG A 7 22.79 11.62 -6.40
C ARG A 7 23.64 11.43 -7.68
N ARG A 8 24.93 11.11 -7.56
CA ARG A 8 25.83 10.87 -8.71
C ARG A 8 25.72 9.46 -9.29
N ASN A 9 25.28 8.47 -8.52
CA ASN A 9 25.32 7.08 -8.98
C ASN A 9 24.06 6.63 -9.74
N LEU A 10 22.98 7.42 -9.69
CA LEU A 10 21.77 7.21 -10.51
C LEU A 10 21.95 7.67 -11.97
N GLY A 11 23.06 8.33 -12.30
CA GLY A 11 23.40 8.74 -13.67
C GLY A 11 24.17 7.71 -14.50
N ARG A 12 24.43 6.50 -13.97
CA ARG A 12 25.32 5.52 -14.63
C ARG A 12 24.68 4.16 -14.93
N SER A 13 23.38 3.97 -14.66
CA SER A 13 22.65 2.82 -15.19
C SER A 13 21.98 3.21 -16.50
N SER A 14 22.20 2.42 -17.56
CA SER A 14 21.64 2.66 -18.91
C SER A 14 20.09 2.71 -18.93
N TRP A 15 19.47 2.26 -17.84
CA TRP A 15 18.03 2.32 -17.59
C TRP A 15 17.51 3.73 -17.28
N GLY A 16 18.32 4.61 -16.66
CA GLY A 16 17.91 5.98 -16.32
C GLY A 16 17.80 6.90 -17.55
N ALA A 17 18.71 6.73 -18.52
CA ALA A 17 18.69 7.50 -19.76
C ALA A 17 17.53 7.10 -20.70
N CYS A 18 17.15 5.82 -20.70
CA CYS A 18 16.02 5.32 -21.51
C CYS A 18 14.65 5.71 -20.93
N LEU A 19 14.56 5.93 -19.61
CA LEU A 19 13.35 6.42 -18.95
C LEU A 19 13.12 7.93 -19.12
N LEU A 20 14.19 8.72 -19.28
CA LEU A 20 14.12 10.17 -19.50
C LEU A 20 13.82 10.53 -20.97
N SER A 21 14.30 9.75 -21.95
CA SER A 21 14.04 10.04 -23.36
C SER A 21 12.62 9.71 -23.82
N ARG A 22 11.90 8.86 -23.08
CA ARG A 22 10.53 8.42 -23.43
C ARG A 22 9.41 9.27 -22.80
N GLN A 23 9.72 10.40 -22.17
CA GLN A 23 8.73 11.33 -21.60
C GLN A 23 8.29 12.46 -22.55
N LEU A 24 8.88 12.59 -23.74
CA LEU A 24 8.53 13.61 -24.74
C LEU A 24 7.54 13.10 -25.80
N VAL A 25 6.46 12.44 -25.37
CA VAL A 25 5.28 12.25 -26.23
C VAL A 25 4.08 12.79 -25.49
N ALA A 26 3.85 14.08 -25.70
CA ALA A 26 2.61 14.74 -25.35
C ALA A 26 1.45 13.99 -26.03
N ALA A 27 0.59 13.37 -25.23
CA ALA A 27 -0.66 12.83 -25.73
C ALA A 27 -1.49 14.01 -26.32
N PRO A 28 -1.91 13.95 -27.60
CA PRO A 28 -2.70 15.01 -28.19
C PRO A 28 -4.09 15.06 -27.54
N VAL A 29 -4.52 16.26 -27.15
CA VAL A 29 -5.87 16.54 -26.64
C VAL A 29 -6.87 16.38 -27.79
N PRO A 30 -7.99 15.62 -27.62
CA PRO A 30 -9.00 15.53 -28.66
C PRO A 30 -9.76 16.86 -28.83
N PRO A 31 -10.09 17.28 -30.07
CA PRO A 31 -10.88 18.48 -30.32
C PRO A 31 -12.30 18.34 -29.73
N ARG A 32 -12.79 19.42 -29.11
CA ARG A 32 -14.20 19.51 -28.66
C ARG A 32 -15.11 19.66 -29.87
N THR A 33 -16.00 18.71 -30.09
CA THR A 33 -17.09 18.84 -31.08
C THR A 33 -18.19 19.78 -30.54
N PRO A 34 -18.80 20.62 -31.39
CA PRO A 34 -19.93 21.44 -30.99
C PRO A 34 -21.15 20.57 -30.74
N THR A 35 -21.87 20.85 -29.65
CA THR A 35 -23.13 20.20 -29.26
C THR A 35 -24.20 20.31 -30.35
N PRO A 36 -24.77 19.21 -30.86
CA PRO A 36 -25.99 19.25 -31.65
C PRO A 36 -27.21 19.17 -30.73
N THR A 37 -28.09 20.15 -30.86
CA THR A 37 -29.38 20.24 -30.20
C THR A 37 -30.36 19.23 -30.79
N THR A 38 -30.31 17.95 -30.40
CA THR A 38 -31.33 16.97 -30.82
C THR A 38 -31.63 15.94 -29.73
N ARG A 39 -32.88 15.92 -29.26
CA ARG A 39 -33.41 15.11 -28.13
C ARG A 39 -33.37 13.57 -28.31
N ILE A 40 -32.72 13.04 -29.35
CA ILE A 40 -32.71 11.59 -29.67
C ILE A 40 -31.45 10.88 -29.11
N GLY A 41 -30.43 11.62 -28.66
CA GLY A 41 -29.11 11.05 -28.27
C GLY A 41 -28.89 10.64 -26.81
N LEU A 42 -29.90 10.58 -25.94
CA LEU A 42 -29.72 10.39 -24.48
C LEU A 42 -29.27 8.98 -24.03
N ALA A 43 -29.47 7.96 -24.86
CA ALA A 43 -29.04 6.59 -24.58
C ALA A 43 -27.61 6.32 -25.08
N GLU A 44 -27.29 6.77 -26.29
CA GLU A 44 -25.99 6.56 -26.94
C GLU A 44 -24.87 7.46 -26.37
N THR A 45 -25.24 8.67 -25.91
CA THR A 45 -24.34 9.50 -25.09
C THR A 45 -24.03 8.86 -23.73
N ARG A 46 -25.00 8.19 -23.09
CA ARG A 46 -24.78 7.52 -21.80
C ARG A 46 -23.85 6.30 -21.91
N THR A 47 -23.99 5.49 -22.95
CA THR A 47 -23.13 4.31 -23.17
C THR A 47 -21.69 4.73 -23.52
N SER A 48 -21.53 5.74 -24.38
CA SER A 48 -20.21 6.29 -24.74
C SER A 48 -19.53 7.01 -23.57
N GLU A 49 -20.25 7.80 -22.77
CA GLU A 49 -19.69 8.40 -21.55
C GLU A 49 -19.33 7.35 -20.50
N SER A 50 -20.13 6.29 -20.35
CA SER A 50 -19.84 5.18 -19.43
C SER A 50 -18.57 4.43 -19.83
N SER A 51 -18.41 4.09 -21.11
CA SER A 51 -17.19 3.47 -21.64
C SER A 51 -15.97 4.37 -21.43
N LYS A 52 -16.08 5.65 -21.81
CA LYS A 52 -14.99 6.62 -21.66
C LYS A 52 -14.60 6.80 -20.18
N ARG A 53 -15.57 6.83 -19.25
CA ARG A 53 -15.30 6.90 -17.80
C ARG A 53 -14.49 5.71 -17.29
N LYS A 54 -14.76 4.50 -17.78
CA LYS A 54 -13.99 3.30 -17.39
C LYS A 54 -12.54 3.44 -17.83
N ASP A 55 -12.31 3.91 -19.05
CA ASP A 55 -10.96 4.10 -19.60
C ASP A 55 -10.17 5.20 -18.87
N LEU A 56 -10.84 6.29 -18.46
CA LEU A 56 -10.22 7.37 -17.66
C LEU A 56 -9.85 6.93 -16.24
N THR A 57 -10.64 6.06 -15.62
CA THR A 57 -10.35 5.55 -14.27
C THR A 57 -9.13 4.64 -14.29
N GLY A 58 -9.04 3.78 -15.31
CA GLY A 58 -7.88 2.93 -15.56
C GLY A 58 -6.60 3.72 -15.82
N GLN A 59 -6.66 4.77 -16.64
CA GLN A 59 -5.51 5.65 -16.91
C GLN A 59 -5.05 6.41 -15.67
N THR A 60 -5.99 6.86 -14.83
CA THR A 60 -5.66 7.53 -13.57
C THR A 60 -4.93 6.58 -12.63
N LEU A 61 -5.41 5.33 -12.54
CA LEU A 61 -4.78 4.27 -11.75
C LEU A 61 -3.42 3.84 -12.31
N GLU A 62 -3.24 3.82 -13.62
CA GLU A 62 -1.96 3.52 -14.28
C GLU A 62 -0.90 4.60 -13.95
N ILE A 63 -1.30 5.87 -13.95
CA ILE A 63 -0.43 6.98 -13.54
C ILE A 63 -0.05 6.84 -12.06
N TYR A 64 -1.01 6.51 -11.19
CA TYR A 64 -0.76 6.24 -9.77
C TYR A 64 0.18 5.04 -9.58
N TRP A 65 -0.03 3.95 -10.31
CA TRP A 65 0.77 2.74 -10.24
C TRP A 65 2.21 2.97 -10.69
N ARG A 66 2.41 3.78 -11.74
CA ARG A 66 3.74 4.11 -12.26
C ARG A 66 4.56 4.91 -11.26
N HIS A 67 3.94 5.82 -10.50
CA HIS A 67 4.61 6.56 -9.43
C HIS A 67 4.80 5.71 -8.15
N ALA A 68 3.82 4.88 -7.80
CA ALA A 68 3.90 4.00 -6.64
C ALA A 68 5.05 2.97 -6.75
N ARG A 69 5.30 2.43 -7.94
CA ARG A 69 6.33 1.41 -8.20
C ARG A 69 7.76 1.90 -7.95
N VAL A 70 8.00 3.21 -8.00
CA VAL A 70 9.33 3.81 -7.77
C VAL A 70 9.81 3.55 -6.33
N TYR A 71 8.91 3.35 -5.38
CA TYR A 71 9.22 3.16 -3.95
C TYR A 71 9.02 1.72 -3.46
N TRP A 72 9.18 0.75 -4.36
CA TRP A 72 9.12 -0.68 -4.03
C TRP A 72 9.97 -1.13 -2.81
N PRO A 73 11.19 -0.62 -2.55
CA PRO A 73 11.92 -1.00 -1.32
C PRO A 73 11.19 -0.57 -0.02
N MET A 74 10.40 0.49 -0.07
CA MET A 74 9.63 0.99 1.08
C MET A 74 8.39 0.12 1.33
N LEU A 75 7.72 -0.32 0.26
CA LEU A 75 6.65 -1.32 0.31
C LEU A 75 7.16 -2.68 0.80
N LEU A 76 8.37 -3.08 0.40
CA LEU A 76 9.00 -4.31 0.92
C LEU A 76 9.25 -4.23 2.42
N MET A 77 9.68 -3.07 2.92
CA MET A 77 9.86 -2.86 4.36
C MET A 77 8.53 -2.92 5.12
N CYS A 78 7.45 -2.38 4.54
CA CYS A 78 6.09 -2.55 5.09
C CYS A 78 5.65 -4.01 5.11
N ALA A 79 5.82 -4.73 4.00
CA ALA A 79 5.47 -6.14 3.90
C ALA A 79 6.25 -6.99 4.93
N ALA A 80 7.54 -6.72 5.12
CA ALA A 80 8.36 -7.37 6.14
C ALA A 80 7.85 -7.06 7.57
N GLY A 81 7.44 -5.82 7.84
CA GLY A 81 6.82 -5.44 9.11
C GLY A 81 5.50 -6.18 9.37
N ILE A 82 4.64 -6.28 8.36
CA ILE A 82 3.36 -7.01 8.42
C ILE A 82 3.59 -8.50 8.70
N ILE A 83 4.57 -9.13 8.03
CA ILE A 83 4.94 -10.52 8.27
C ILE A 83 5.41 -10.71 9.72
N ALA A 84 6.24 -9.80 10.24
CA ALA A 84 6.71 -9.84 11.62
C ALA A 84 5.56 -9.74 12.63
N ILE A 85 4.60 -8.85 12.39
CA ILE A 85 3.41 -8.69 13.26
C ILE A 85 2.57 -9.96 13.26
N ILE A 86 2.25 -10.50 12.08
CA ILE A 86 1.42 -11.71 11.96
C ILE A 86 2.13 -12.92 12.60
N GLY A 87 3.45 -13.01 12.43
CA GLY A 87 4.27 -14.00 13.12
C GLY A 87 4.13 -13.88 14.64
N SER A 88 4.29 -12.68 15.19
CA SER A 88 4.14 -12.44 16.63
C SER A 88 2.72 -12.68 17.15
N ASP A 89 1.69 -12.29 16.40
CA ASP A 89 0.29 -12.56 16.73
C ASP A 89 0.03 -14.08 16.83
N THR A 90 0.64 -14.85 15.92
CA THR A 90 0.52 -16.32 15.91
C THR A 90 1.28 -16.97 17.06
N VAL A 91 2.42 -16.39 17.44
CA VAL A 91 3.29 -16.91 18.52
C VAL A 91 2.75 -16.56 19.91
N SER A 92 2.07 -15.42 20.07
CA SER A 92 1.51 -14.96 21.34
C SER A 92 0.68 -16.01 22.10
N PRO A 93 -0.32 -16.69 21.50
CA PRO A 93 -1.10 -17.71 22.21
C PRO A 93 -0.28 -18.94 22.63
N LEU A 94 0.76 -19.31 21.87
CA LEU A 94 1.67 -20.40 22.26
C LEU A 94 2.51 -20.03 23.48
N ILE A 95 2.93 -18.76 23.58
CA ILE A 95 3.68 -18.27 24.75
C ILE A 95 2.76 -18.17 25.98
N TYR A 96 1.53 -17.67 25.82
CA TYR A 96 0.57 -17.63 26.93
C TYR A 96 0.27 -19.04 27.46
N LYS A 97 0.09 -20.02 26.57
CA LYS A 97 -0.09 -21.41 27.00
C LYS A 97 1.06 -21.89 27.88
N ARG A 98 2.31 -21.65 27.48
CA ARG A 98 3.49 -22.03 28.29
C ARG A 98 3.55 -21.32 29.64
N PHE A 99 3.18 -20.04 29.67
CA PHE A 99 3.12 -19.27 30.90
C PHE A 99 2.06 -19.82 31.87
N PHE A 100 0.86 -20.14 31.38
CA PHE A 100 -0.20 -20.71 32.20
C PHE A 100 0.08 -22.16 32.60
N ASP A 101 0.66 -22.99 31.71
CA ASP A 101 1.07 -24.35 32.05
C ASP A 101 2.13 -24.35 33.16
N GLN A 102 3.06 -23.40 33.16
CA GLN A 102 4.05 -23.23 34.25
C GLN A 102 3.44 -22.76 35.57
N LEU A 103 2.38 -21.95 35.53
CA LEU A 103 1.66 -21.48 36.71
C LEU A 103 0.69 -22.53 37.27
N ALA A 104 0.17 -23.42 36.43
CA ALA A 104 -0.82 -24.43 36.77
C ALA A 104 -0.22 -25.75 37.29
N ILE A 105 1.11 -25.88 37.34
CA ILE A 105 1.77 -27.03 37.97
C ILE A 105 1.56 -26.96 39.49
N ASP A 106 0.84 -27.96 40.00
CA ASP A 106 0.41 -28.10 41.39
C ASP A 106 1.52 -27.92 42.45
N PRO A 107 1.18 -27.33 43.62
CA PRO A 107 2.09 -27.12 44.76
C PRO A 107 2.47 -28.42 45.52
N VAL A 108 2.09 -29.59 45.02
CA VAL A 108 2.12 -30.86 45.76
C VAL A 108 3.48 -31.57 45.65
N HIS A 109 4.33 -31.25 44.68
CA HIS A 109 5.70 -31.79 44.60
C HIS A 109 6.71 -30.67 44.77
N LYS A 110 6.92 -30.28 46.03
CA LYS A 110 8.11 -29.53 46.45
C LYS A 110 9.36 -30.40 46.21
N THR A 111 9.91 -30.32 45.01
CA THR A 111 11.35 -30.46 44.79
C THR A 111 11.82 -29.18 44.12
N THR A 112 12.27 -28.26 44.98
CA THR A 112 13.26 -27.23 44.66
C THR A 112 12.87 -26.26 43.56
N ARG A 113 12.36 -25.07 43.96
CA ARG A 113 12.25 -23.85 43.12
C ARG A 113 12.04 -24.17 41.63
N ALA A 114 10.80 -24.27 41.17
CA ALA A 114 10.52 -23.90 39.78
C ALA A 114 11.22 -22.55 39.58
N ASP A 115 12.32 -22.58 38.84
CA ASP A 115 13.41 -21.64 38.98
C ASP A 115 12.81 -20.25 38.73
N LEU A 116 12.88 -19.31 39.67
CA LEU A 116 12.35 -17.96 39.46
C LEU A 116 12.90 -17.36 38.16
N THR A 117 14.09 -17.82 37.78
CA THR A 117 14.80 -17.64 36.52
C THR A 117 14.01 -18.10 35.28
N GLU A 118 13.33 -19.25 35.29
CA GLU A 118 12.53 -19.75 34.15
C GLU A 118 11.23 -18.96 33.94
N ILE A 119 10.57 -18.58 35.04
CA ILE A 119 9.38 -17.71 34.98
C ILE A 119 9.77 -16.33 34.47
N TYR A 120 10.87 -15.76 34.99
CA TYR A 120 11.41 -14.48 34.52
C TYR A 120 11.82 -14.54 33.04
N HIS A 121 12.44 -15.63 32.59
CA HIS A 121 12.81 -15.81 31.19
C HIS A 121 11.57 -15.87 30.27
N THR A 122 10.49 -16.50 30.73
CA THR A 122 9.22 -16.58 29.97
C THR A 122 8.54 -15.21 29.88
N ILE A 123 8.49 -14.45 30.98
CA ILE A 123 7.97 -13.06 30.99
C ILE A 123 8.84 -12.15 30.11
N ALA A 124 10.17 -12.26 30.19
CA ALA A 124 11.09 -11.50 29.37
C ALA A 124 10.91 -11.81 27.87
N LEU A 125 10.66 -13.07 27.52
CA LEU A 125 10.36 -13.48 26.14
C LEU A 125 9.03 -12.88 25.64
N ILE A 126 7.99 -12.87 26.47
CA ILE A 126 6.71 -12.18 26.15
C ILE A 126 6.97 -10.70 25.88
N ALA A 127 7.66 -10.02 26.79
CA ALA A 127 7.98 -8.61 26.64
C ALA A 127 8.80 -8.34 25.37
N PHE A 128 9.76 -9.21 25.05
CA PHE A 128 10.57 -9.12 23.84
C PHE A 128 9.73 -9.25 22.56
N VAL A 129 8.83 -10.25 22.49
CA VAL A 129 7.95 -10.44 21.33
C VAL A 129 6.99 -9.26 21.15
N MET A 130 6.44 -8.73 22.25
CA MET A 130 5.60 -7.52 22.20
C MET A 130 6.39 -6.31 21.70
N LEU A 131 7.62 -6.12 22.18
CA LEU A 131 8.51 -5.05 21.71
C LEU A 131 8.85 -5.19 20.23
N CYS A 132 9.19 -6.39 19.76
CA CYS A 132 9.46 -6.65 18.33
C CYS A 132 8.24 -6.32 17.46
N SER A 133 7.05 -6.70 17.90
CA SER A 133 5.79 -6.41 17.20
C SER A 133 5.52 -4.91 17.13
N TRP A 134 5.72 -4.22 18.25
CA TRP A 134 5.54 -2.78 18.34
C TRP A 134 6.52 -2.02 17.45
N ILE A 135 7.79 -2.44 17.42
CA ILE A 135 8.82 -1.89 16.52
C ILE A 135 8.43 -2.15 15.06
N GLY A 136 8.01 -3.38 14.73
CA GLY A 136 7.59 -3.75 13.37
C GLY A 136 6.42 -2.90 12.87
N TRP A 137 5.39 -2.70 13.69
CA TRP A 137 4.27 -1.80 13.39
C TRP A 137 4.74 -0.36 13.20
N ARG A 138 5.56 0.16 14.12
CA ARG A 138 6.02 1.54 14.06
C ARG A 138 6.88 1.81 12.82
N SER A 139 7.78 0.89 12.48
CA SER A 139 8.61 0.96 11.27
C SER A 139 7.76 0.93 10.01
N CYS A 140 6.71 0.10 9.97
CA CYS A 140 5.76 0.06 8.85
C CYS A 140 5.01 1.38 8.69
N SER A 141 4.40 1.92 9.76
CA SER A 141 3.66 3.19 9.69
C SER A 141 4.54 4.36 9.26
N TRP A 142 5.78 4.41 9.74
CA TRP A 142 6.75 5.42 9.30
C TRP A 142 7.11 5.29 7.81
N ALA A 143 7.22 4.06 7.30
CA ALA A 143 7.51 3.81 5.90
C ALA A 143 6.36 4.27 4.99
N VAL A 144 5.11 3.92 5.33
CA VAL A 144 3.92 4.32 4.55
C VAL A 144 3.77 5.83 4.52
N MET A 145 3.76 6.49 5.68
CA MET A 145 3.59 7.94 5.79
C MET A 145 4.63 8.71 4.95
N ARG A 146 5.89 8.24 4.98
CA ARG A 146 6.98 8.88 4.24
C ARG A 146 6.89 8.62 2.74
N PHE A 147 6.38 7.46 2.33
CA PHE A 147 6.11 7.11 0.93
C PHE A 147 4.98 7.96 0.34
N GLU A 148 3.85 8.06 1.03
CA GLU A 148 2.68 8.82 0.59
C GLU A 148 3.01 10.31 0.48
N SER A 149 3.61 10.90 1.51
CA SER A 149 3.98 12.31 1.51
C SER A 149 4.93 12.69 0.36
N ARG A 150 5.88 11.81 0.01
CA ARG A 150 6.82 12.06 -1.11
C ARG A 150 6.10 11.97 -2.45
N THR A 151 5.29 10.94 -2.62
CA THR A 151 4.57 10.71 -3.88
C THR A 151 3.54 11.82 -4.12
N MET A 152 2.85 12.27 -3.07
CA MET A 152 1.91 13.40 -3.17
C MET A 152 2.60 14.70 -3.59
N LYS A 153 3.80 14.96 -3.08
CA LYS A 153 4.62 16.10 -3.51
C LYS A 153 5.00 15.99 -4.99
N ASP A 154 5.49 14.84 -5.42
CA ASP A 154 5.91 14.64 -6.82
C ASP A 154 4.71 14.74 -7.79
N LEU A 155 3.54 14.21 -7.42
CA LEU A 155 2.29 14.38 -8.18
C LEU A 155 1.88 15.85 -8.31
N THR A 156 1.99 16.60 -7.21
CA THR A 156 1.65 18.02 -7.18
C THR A 156 2.59 18.82 -8.07
N ASP A 157 3.91 18.59 -7.95
CA ASP A 157 4.94 19.25 -8.76
C ASP A 157 4.72 18.94 -10.26
N TYR A 158 4.40 17.69 -10.61
CA TYR A 158 4.05 17.30 -11.98
C TYR A 158 2.82 18.04 -12.53
N CYS A 159 1.76 18.17 -11.74
CA CYS A 159 0.57 18.92 -12.15
C CYS A 159 0.86 20.40 -12.36
N PHE A 160 1.71 21.00 -11.53
CA PHE A 160 2.09 22.42 -11.69
C PHE A 160 2.94 22.65 -12.92
N ASP A 161 3.93 21.78 -13.20
CA ASP A 161 4.75 21.84 -14.41
C ASP A 161 3.89 21.73 -15.68
N TYR A 162 2.91 20.82 -15.67
CA TYR A 162 1.95 20.70 -16.77
C TYR A 162 1.08 21.96 -16.94
N LEU A 163 0.60 22.54 -15.84
CA LEU A 163 -0.23 23.74 -15.89
C LEU A 163 0.52 24.95 -16.46
N GLN A 164 1.78 25.14 -16.09
CA GLN A 164 2.59 26.29 -16.56
C GLN A 164 2.78 26.30 -18.09
N ASN A 165 2.76 25.14 -18.73
CA ASN A 165 2.90 25.00 -20.17
C ASN A 165 1.59 25.20 -20.96
N HIS A 166 0.49 25.59 -20.30
CA HIS A 166 -0.81 25.75 -20.94
C HIS A 166 -1.03 27.17 -21.54
N SER A 167 -1.74 27.25 -22.66
CA SER A 167 -2.07 28.53 -23.33
C SER A 167 -2.84 29.53 -22.46
N HIS A 168 -2.63 30.83 -22.65
CA HIS A 168 -3.36 31.91 -21.96
C HIS A 168 -4.89 31.78 -22.03
N ARG A 169 -5.44 31.34 -23.17
CA ARG A 169 -6.89 31.10 -23.37
C ARG A 169 -7.48 30.11 -22.36
N PHE A 170 -6.69 29.17 -21.83
CA PHE A 170 -7.14 28.22 -20.82
C PHE A 170 -7.31 28.89 -19.45
N PHE A 171 -6.38 29.77 -19.08
CA PHE A 171 -6.44 30.54 -17.84
C PHE A 171 -7.52 31.63 -17.86
N THR A 172 -7.81 32.20 -19.02
CA THR A 172 -8.94 33.13 -19.17
C THR A 172 -10.30 32.42 -19.01
N ASN A 173 -10.38 31.14 -19.41
CA ASN A 173 -11.62 30.36 -19.33
C ASN A 173 -11.77 29.53 -18.05
N ASN A 174 -10.73 29.41 -17.22
CA ASN A 174 -10.78 28.65 -15.98
C ASN A 174 -10.19 29.47 -14.83
N PHE A 175 -10.96 29.63 -13.76
CA PHE A 175 -10.49 30.31 -12.55
C PHE A 175 -9.29 29.59 -11.92
N ALA A 176 -8.21 30.33 -11.65
CA ALA A 176 -6.99 29.80 -11.04
C ALA A 176 -7.26 29.07 -9.70
N GLY A 177 -8.17 29.59 -8.88
CA GLY A 177 -8.55 28.93 -7.62
C GLY A 177 -9.19 27.55 -7.82
N ALA A 178 -9.96 27.36 -8.91
CA ALA A 178 -10.54 26.07 -9.23
C ALA A 178 -9.49 25.05 -9.71
N LEU A 179 -8.44 25.52 -10.40
CA LEU A 179 -7.30 24.67 -10.82
C LEU A 179 -6.52 24.16 -9.61
N VAL A 180 -6.12 25.04 -8.70
CA VAL A 180 -5.38 24.66 -7.49
C VAL A 180 -6.18 23.65 -6.66
N LYS A 181 -7.49 23.87 -6.51
CA LYS A 181 -8.37 22.91 -5.82
C LYS A 181 -8.42 21.54 -6.50
N ARG A 182 -8.41 21.50 -7.84
CA ARG A 182 -8.38 20.23 -8.60
C ARG A 182 -7.06 19.48 -8.42
N VAL A 183 -5.92 20.18 -8.46
CA VAL A 183 -4.59 19.59 -8.24
C VAL A 183 -4.50 19.01 -6.83
N ASN A 184 -4.86 19.77 -5.80
CA ASN A 184 -4.86 19.29 -4.42
C ASN A 184 -5.78 18.08 -4.23
N ARG A 185 -6.97 18.07 -4.86
CA ARG A 185 -7.89 16.92 -4.80
C ARG A 185 -7.33 15.69 -5.51
N PHE A 186 -6.61 15.87 -6.62
CA PHE A 186 -5.95 14.77 -7.34
C PHE A 186 -4.82 14.15 -6.50
N ALA A 187 -4.01 14.98 -5.85
CA ALA A 187 -2.94 14.57 -4.97
C ALA A 187 -3.49 13.85 -3.71
N ALA A 188 -4.49 14.41 -3.05
CA ALA A 188 -5.16 13.78 -1.90
C ALA A 188 -5.91 12.48 -2.28
N GLY A 189 -6.45 12.42 -3.51
CA GLY A 189 -7.08 11.19 -4.01
C GLY A 189 -6.09 10.03 -4.14
N PHE A 190 -4.83 10.31 -4.47
CA PHE A 190 -3.78 9.30 -4.48
C PHE A 190 -3.49 8.76 -3.08
N GLU A 191 -3.41 9.63 -2.07
CA GLU A 191 -3.18 9.22 -0.66
C GLU A 191 -4.24 8.23 -0.20
N VAL A 192 -5.53 8.54 -0.40
CA VAL A 192 -6.63 7.64 0.00
C VAL A 192 -6.54 6.28 -0.69
N VAL A 193 -6.22 6.25 -1.98
CA VAL A 193 -6.09 5.00 -2.73
C VAL A 193 -4.84 4.22 -2.29
N ALA A 194 -3.72 4.90 -2.06
CA ALA A 194 -2.48 4.29 -1.61
C ALA A 194 -2.61 3.70 -0.20
N ASP A 195 -3.25 4.43 0.71
CA ASP A 195 -3.53 3.98 2.08
C ASP A 195 -4.45 2.76 2.07
N GLN A 196 -5.57 2.82 1.35
CA GLN A 196 -6.50 1.68 1.23
C GLN A 196 -5.82 0.44 0.61
N LEU A 197 -4.99 0.61 -0.41
CA LEU A 197 -4.28 -0.49 -1.05
C LEU A 197 -3.19 -1.08 -0.15
N SER A 198 -2.48 -0.24 0.62
CA SER A 198 -1.32 -0.68 1.40
C SER A 198 -1.69 -1.17 2.80
N MET A 199 -2.51 -0.43 3.53
CA MET A 199 -2.89 -0.73 4.92
C MET A 199 -4.07 -1.69 5.02
N GLU A 200 -5.13 -1.49 4.24
CA GLU A 200 -6.35 -2.30 4.37
C GLU A 200 -6.27 -3.58 3.51
N MET A 201 -6.20 -3.40 2.19
CA MET A 201 -6.19 -4.52 1.24
C MET A 201 -4.86 -5.29 1.29
N GLY A 202 -3.74 -4.57 1.41
CA GLY A 202 -2.40 -5.16 1.49
C GLY A 202 -2.22 -6.04 2.73
N GLN A 203 -2.57 -5.52 3.92
CA GLN A 203 -2.49 -6.28 5.16
C GLN A 203 -3.42 -7.50 5.16
N THR A 204 -4.65 -7.34 4.70
CA THR A 204 -5.63 -8.44 4.62
C THR A 204 -5.16 -9.52 3.65
N GLY A 205 -4.67 -9.13 2.46
CA GLY A 205 -4.15 -10.06 1.46
C GLY A 205 -2.94 -10.84 1.97
N ILE A 206 -1.95 -10.15 2.56
CA ILE A 206 -0.76 -10.80 3.15
C ILE A 206 -1.16 -11.76 4.27
N ARG A 207 -2.10 -11.36 5.14
CA ARG A 207 -2.60 -12.21 6.23
C ARG A 207 -3.24 -13.50 5.72
N ILE A 208 -4.11 -13.39 4.71
CA ILE A 208 -4.73 -14.56 4.06
C ILE A 208 -3.66 -15.47 3.46
N LEU A 209 -2.70 -14.92 2.73
CA LEU A 209 -1.62 -15.70 2.10
C LEU A 209 -0.77 -16.45 3.12
N ILE A 210 -0.40 -15.80 4.24
CA ILE A 210 0.37 -16.43 5.32
C ILE A 210 -0.43 -17.56 5.96
N ILE A 211 -1.71 -17.31 6.32
CA ILE A 211 -2.56 -18.32 6.96
C ILE A 211 -2.72 -19.54 6.05
N ILE A 212 -3.01 -19.32 4.76
CA ILE A 212 -3.13 -20.40 3.77
C ILE A 212 -1.80 -21.16 3.68
N GLY A 213 -0.67 -20.46 3.57
CA GLY A 213 0.66 -21.10 3.50
C GLY A 213 0.97 -21.96 4.72
N VAL A 214 0.69 -21.46 5.93
CA VAL A 214 0.88 -22.20 7.19
C VAL A 214 -0.06 -23.41 7.27
N LEU A 215 -1.32 -23.25 6.86
CA LEU A 215 -2.28 -24.36 6.82
C LEU A 215 -1.85 -25.45 5.85
N PHE A 216 -1.38 -25.08 4.65
CA PHE A 216 -0.87 -26.04 3.66
C PHE A 216 0.31 -26.84 4.17
N TRP A 217 1.21 -26.21 4.94
CA TRP A 217 2.32 -26.92 5.57
C TRP A 217 1.82 -27.88 6.66
N ARG A 218 0.84 -27.48 7.48
CA ARG A 218 0.36 -28.35 8.58
C ARG A 218 -0.54 -29.49 8.11
N ASN A 219 -1.48 -29.22 7.22
CA ASN A 219 -2.39 -30.22 6.66
C ASN A 219 -2.95 -29.75 5.31
N THR A 220 -2.51 -30.41 4.23
CA THR A 220 -2.88 -30.07 2.86
C THR A 220 -4.40 -30.11 2.61
N MET A 221 -5.15 -30.98 3.30
CA MET A 221 -6.60 -31.07 3.14
C MET A 221 -7.31 -29.82 3.68
N LEU A 222 -6.89 -29.31 4.84
CA LEU A 222 -7.45 -28.08 5.41
C LEU A 222 -7.10 -26.85 4.56
N GLY A 223 -5.91 -26.83 3.96
CA GLY A 223 -5.50 -25.76 3.03
C GLY A 223 -6.47 -25.59 1.86
N TRP A 224 -6.85 -26.69 1.20
CA TRP A 224 -7.80 -26.64 0.09
C TRP A 224 -9.19 -26.16 0.49
N VAL A 225 -9.73 -26.66 1.61
CA VAL A 225 -11.04 -26.24 2.12
C VAL A 225 -11.07 -24.73 2.39
N PHE A 226 -10.03 -24.21 3.05
CA PHE A 226 -9.96 -22.79 3.40
C PHE A 226 -9.75 -21.90 2.17
N LEU A 227 -8.98 -22.36 1.18
CA LEU A 227 -8.76 -21.65 -0.08
C LEU A 227 -10.07 -21.50 -0.85
N VAL A 228 -10.83 -22.59 -1.01
CA VAL A 228 -12.13 -22.56 -1.70
C VAL A 228 -13.12 -21.65 -0.98
N TRP A 229 -13.18 -21.72 0.35
CA TRP A 229 -14.01 -20.82 1.16
C TRP A 229 -13.65 -19.35 0.93
N THR A 230 -12.36 -19.02 1.00
CA THR A 230 -11.88 -17.65 0.82
C THR A 230 -12.16 -17.13 -0.59
N ALA A 231 -11.96 -17.97 -1.62
CA ALA A 231 -12.26 -17.61 -3.00
C ALA A 231 -13.76 -17.35 -3.20
N THR A 232 -14.62 -18.15 -2.57
CA THR A 232 -16.08 -17.96 -2.61
C THR A 232 -16.48 -16.65 -1.91
N PHE A 233 -15.88 -16.37 -0.75
CA PHE A 233 -16.14 -15.13 0.00
C PHE A 233 -15.73 -13.87 -0.76
N VAL A 234 -14.62 -13.90 -1.50
CA VAL A 234 -14.18 -12.76 -2.33
C VAL A 234 -15.04 -12.62 -3.59
N CYS A 235 -15.64 -13.70 -4.07
CA CYS A 235 -16.50 -13.70 -5.25
C CYS A 235 -17.95 -13.24 -4.96
N PHE A 236 -18.40 -13.32 -3.70
CA PHE A 236 -19.72 -12.91 -3.24
C PHE A 236 -19.70 -11.45 -2.77
#